data_AF-A0A2N0QME8-F1
#
_entry.id   AF-A0A2N0QME8-F1
#
_cell.length_a   1.000
_cell.length_b   1.000
_cell.length_c   1.000
_cell.angle_alpha   90.00
_cell.angle_beta   90.00
_cell.angle_gamma   90.00
#
_symmetry.space_group_name_H-M   'P 1'
#
loop_
_entity.id
_entity.type
_entity.pdbx_description
1 polymer ?
#
loop_
_entity_poly.entity_id
_entity_poly.type
_entity_poly.pdbx_seq_one_letter_code
_entity_poly.pdbx_strand_id
1 'polypeptide(L)'
;DAIDQLATDLSRNRDNNVKKDGRRLKSINLTEEEWTFMEELVDLLGLFEEATTFLSGSTYATLSLMHPTISTIKSIFEDDLITDVEGDANNDFSNTITILDNDDDEEDKQEFLEQPEDDDDYVLDPTTRTRVRINQAVNMEDIIEKVKEIILQALHKYWNVPSDIALKAAFLDPRFKDLTFARSKKDRIIRLIQDELNQ
;
A
#
# COMPACT_ATOMS: atom_id res chain seq x y z
N ASP A 1 14.03 19.02 -15.77
CA ASP A 1 12.81 18.22 -15.88
C ASP A 1 12.15 18.45 -17.26
N ALA A 2 11.59 17.40 -17.85
CA ALA A 2 10.96 17.45 -19.18
C ALA A 2 9.61 18.18 -19.15
N ILE A 3 8.89 18.12 -18.03
CA ILE A 3 7.59 18.79 -17.85
C ILE A 3 7.79 20.30 -17.76
N ASP A 4 8.77 20.76 -16.98
CA ASP A 4 9.16 22.17 -16.93
C ASP A 4 9.61 22.74 -18.29
N GLN A 5 10.35 21.95 -19.07
CA GLN A 5 10.78 22.34 -20.40
C GLN A 5 9.58 22.49 -21.34
N LEU A 6 8.64 21.53 -21.30
CA LEU A 6 7.39 21.60 -22.05
C LEU A 6 6.55 22.82 -21.64
N ALA A 7 6.38 23.08 -20.35
CA ALA A 7 5.63 24.26 -19.86
C ALA A 7 6.25 25.58 -20.34
N THR A 8 7.58 25.65 -20.37
CA THR A 8 8.34 26.81 -20.86
C THR A 8 8.16 27.02 -22.37
N ASP A 9 8.19 25.93 -23.15
CA ASP A 9 8.02 25.99 -24.61
C ASP A 9 6.57 26.34 -25.01
N LEU A 10 5.58 25.78 -24.31
CA LEU A 10 4.16 26.13 -24.49
C LEU A 10 3.91 27.61 -24.18
N SER A 11 4.56 28.15 -23.15
CA SER A 11 4.47 29.57 -22.78
C SER A 11 5.05 30.53 -23.82
N ARG A 12 5.94 30.04 -24.70
CA ARG A 12 6.56 30.81 -25.80
C ARG A 12 5.80 30.71 -27.12
N ASN A 13 4.75 29.89 -27.19
CA ASN A 13 3.94 29.73 -28.40
C ASN A 13 3.27 31.07 -28.80
N ARG A 14 2.85 31.23 -30.05
CA ARG A 14 2.08 32.42 -30.49
C ARG A 14 0.59 32.29 -30.17
N ASP A 15 0.07 31.07 -30.12
CA ASP A 15 -1.33 30.79 -29.82
C ASP A 15 -1.60 31.04 -28.32
N ASN A 16 -2.65 31.83 -28.04
CA ASN A 16 -3.04 32.16 -26.67
C ASN A 16 -3.59 30.95 -25.90
N ASN A 17 -4.22 29.98 -26.58
CA ASN A 17 -4.70 28.75 -25.97
C ASN A 17 -3.52 27.90 -25.50
N VAL A 18 -2.52 27.71 -26.38
CA VAL A 18 -1.30 26.96 -26.04
C VAL A 18 -0.54 27.62 -24.88
N LYS A 19 -0.52 28.96 -24.80
CA LYS A 19 0.03 29.67 -23.64
C LYS A 19 -0.79 29.47 -22.35
N LYS A 20 -2.13 29.41 -22.45
CA LYS A 20 -3.01 29.12 -21.30
C LYS A 20 -2.69 27.72 -20.78
N ASP A 21 -2.54 26.75 -21.67
CA ASP A 21 -2.21 25.36 -21.33
C ASP A 21 -0.83 25.25 -20.68
N GLY A 22 0.18 25.98 -21.16
CA GLY A 22 1.50 26.01 -20.52
C GLY A 22 1.48 26.56 -19.08
N ARG A 23 0.64 27.56 -18.80
CA ARG A 23 0.43 28.07 -17.43
C ARG A 23 -0.33 27.08 -16.56
N ARG A 24 -1.36 26.43 -17.11
CA ARG A 24 -2.14 25.41 -16.41
C ARG A 24 -1.29 24.18 -16.07
N LEU A 25 -0.46 23.72 -17.00
CA LEU A 25 0.48 22.62 -16.77
C LEU A 25 1.39 22.91 -15.57
N LYS A 26 1.88 24.15 -15.45
CA LYS A 26 2.72 24.55 -14.32
C LYS A 26 1.95 24.62 -13.00
N SER A 27 0.65 24.96 -13.02
CA SER A 27 -0.16 25.04 -11.80
C SER A 27 -0.67 23.69 -11.30
N ILE A 28 -0.79 22.69 -12.18
CA ILE A 28 -1.24 21.32 -11.83
C ILE A 28 -0.09 20.34 -11.63
N ASN A 29 1.14 20.71 -12.00
CA ASN A 29 2.29 19.83 -11.83
C ASN A 29 2.51 19.58 -10.34
N LEU A 30 2.94 18.36 -10.01
CA LEU A 30 3.30 17.99 -8.65
C LEU A 30 4.45 18.87 -8.15
N THR A 31 4.38 19.23 -6.89
CA THR A 31 5.47 19.87 -6.16
C THR A 31 6.63 18.90 -5.92
N GLU A 32 7.82 19.41 -5.60
CA GLU A 32 8.97 18.57 -5.28
C GLU A 32 8.70 17.65 -4.07
N GLU A 33 7.92 18.13 -3.10
CA GLU A 33 7.47 17.33 -1.96
C GLU A 33 6.55 16.18 -2.42
N GLU A 34 5.66 16.44 -3.40
CA GLU A 34 4.75 15.43 -3.97
C GLU A 34 5.49 14.39 -4.80
N TRP A 35 6.53 14.81 -5.53
CA TRP A 35 7.42 13.87 -6.22
C TRP A 35 8.21 13.01 -5.23
N THR A 36 8.71 13.60 -4.15
CA THR A 36 9.43 12.85 -3.10
C THR A 36 8.51 11.82 -2.44
N PHE A 37 7.28 12.20 -2.12
CA PHE A 37 6.28 11.27 -1.59
C PHE A 37 5.96 10.13 -2.58
N MET A 38 5.87 10.41 -3.88
CA MET A 38 5.65 9.38 -4.89
C MET A 38 6.82 8.40 -4.97
N GLU A 39 8.06 8.86 -4.80
CA GLU A 39 9.25 8.00 -4.72
C GLU A 39 9.18 7.10 -3.47
N GLU A 40 8.86 7.65 -2.30
CA GLU A 40 8.68 6.87 -1.06
C GLU A 40 7.56 5.83 -1.20
N LEU A 41 6.46 6.18 -1.87
CA LEU A 41 5.37 5.24 -2.12
C LEU A 41 5.79 4.12 -3.07
N VAL A 42 6.60 4.41 -4.08
CA VAL A 42 7.17 3.39 -4.98
C VAL A 42 8.08 2.45 -4.22
N ASP A 43 8.96 2.97 -3.37
CA ASP A 43 9.85 2.15 -2.54
C ASP A 43 9.06 1.26 -1.58
N LEU A 44 8.01 1.80 -0.95
CA LEU A 44 7.09 1.06 -0.09
C LEU A 44 6.41 -0.09 -0.84
N LEU A 45 5.86 0.20 -2.02
CA LEU A 45 5.17 -0.80 -2.85
C LEU A 45 6.14 -1.82 -3.46
N GLY A 46 7.42 -1.47 -3.60
CA GLY A 46 8.48 -2.37 -4.04
C GLY A 46 8.61 -3.63 -3.17
N LEU A 47 8.35 -3.52 -1.87
CA LEU A 47 8.32 -4.68 -0.95
C LEU A 47 7.28 -5.73 -1.36
N PHE A 48 6.12 -5.27 -1.85
CA PHE A 48 5.05 -6.15 -2.32
C PHE A 48 5.33 -6.69 -3.72
N GLU A 49 5.96 -5.90 -4.58
CA GLU A 49 6.40 -6.34 -5.91
C GLU A 49 7.42 -7.48 -5.79
N GLU A 50 8.42 -7.35 -4.92
CA GLU A 50 9.40 -8.41 -4.67
C GLU A 50 8.72 -9.68 -4.12
N ALA A 51 7.86 -9.52 -3.11
CA ALA A 51 7.17 -10.66 -2.50
C ALA A 51 6.23 -11.37 -3.48
N THR A 52 5.45 -10.64 -4.27
CA THR A 52 4.52 -11.23 -5.25
C THR A 52 5.26 -11.83 -6.45
N THR A 53 6.38 -11.24 -6.87
CA THR A 53 7.27 -11.83 -7.88
C THR A 53 7.89 -13.13 -7.39
N PHE A 54 8.38 -13.15 -6.15
CA PHE A 54 8.90 -14.37 -5.52
C PHE A 54 7.85 -15.48 -5.43
N LEU A 55 6.64 -15.15 -4.97
CA LEU A 55 5.55 -16.11 -4.81
C LEU A 55 5.00 -16.61 -6.16
N SER A 56 4.87 -15.73 -7.16
CA SER A 56 4.40 -16.09 -8.50
C SER A 56 5.41 -16.91 -9.30
N GLY A 57 6.71 -16.78 -9.00
CA GLY A 57 7.75 -17.64 -9.56
C GLY A 57 7.70 -19.09 -9.06
N SER A 58 6.96 -19.35 -7.98
CA SER A 58 6.75 -20.71 -7.48
C SER A 58 5.58 -21.39 -8.21
N THR A 59 5.71 -22.69 -8.54
CA THR A 59 4.58 -23.45 -9.13
C THR A 59 3.35 -23.46 -8.22
N TYR A 60 3.56 -23.33 -6.91
CA TYR A 60 2.52 -23.25 -5.89
C TYR A 60 2.96 -22.33 -4.76
N ALA A 61 2.26 -21.22 -4.57
CA ALA A 61 2.38 -20.33 -3.42
C ALA A 61 1.77 -21.03 -2.18
N THR A 62 2.52 -21.96 -1.61
CA THR A 62 2.08 -22.73 -0.43
C THR A 62 2.23 -21.92 0.85
N LEU A 63 1.51 -22.31 1.90
CA LEU A 63 1.59 -21.63 3.20
C LEU A 63 3.01 -21.60 3.78
N SER A 64 3.82 -22.63 3.49
CA SER A 64 5.25 -22.73 3.79
C SER A 64 6.11 -21.63 3.14
N LEU A 65 5.69 -21.09 2.00
CA LEU A 65 6.32 -19.97 1.27
C LEU A 65 5.72 -18.63 1.70
N MET A 66 4.38 -18.56 1.73
CA MET A 66 3.67 -17.31 2.02
C MET A 66 3.92 -16.83 3.45
N HIS A 67 3.90 -17.73 4.43
CA HIS A 67 4.06 -17.36 5.83
C HIS A 67 5.41 -16.67 6.13
N PRO A 68 6.59 -17.22 5.78
CA PRO A 68 7.84 -16.51 6.00
C PRO A 68 7.91 -15.21 5.21
N THR A 69 7.42 -15.17 3.96
CA THR A 69 7.43 -13.95 3.13
C THR A 69 6.63 -12.81 3.77
N ILE A 70 5.40 -13.10 4.20
CA ILE A 70 4.54 -12.10 4.85
C ILE A 70 5.07 -11.73 6.24
N SER A 71 5.67 -12.69 6.96
CA SER A 71 6.33 -12.40 8.24
C SER A 71 7.53 -11.46 8.09
N THR A 72 8.27 -11.55 6.99
CA THR A 72 9.36 -10.62 6.69
C THR A 72 8.82 -9.22 6.42
N ILE A 73 7.76 -9.09 5.61
CA ILE A 73 7.10 -7.79 5.37
C ILE A 73 6.62 -7.19 6.70
N LYS A 74 5.93 -7.96 7.54
CA LYS A 74 5.48 -7.47 8.86
C LYS A 74 6.63 -6.91 9.70
N SER A 75 7.74 -7.65 9.78
CA SER A 75 8.92 -7.22 10.54
C SER A 75 9.51 -5.92 10.02
N ILE A 76 9.57 -5.72 8.69
CA ILE A 76 10.09 -4.48 8.08
C ILE A 76 9.24 -3.29 8.53
N PHE A 77 7.92 -3.41 8.48
CA PHE A 77 7.00 -2.34 8.88
C PHE A 77 7.02 -2.11 10.41
N GLU A 78 7.15 -3.17 11.21
CA GLU A 78 7.30 -3.05 12.66
C GLU A 78 8.60 -2.32 13.02
N ASP A 79 9.72 -2.67 12.39
CA ASP A 79 11.02 -2.05 12.64
C ASP A 79 11.01 -0.57 12.26
N ASP A 80 10.44 -0.23 11.09
CA ASP A 80 10.28 1.16 10.62
C ASP A 80 9.49 2.01 11.62
N LEU A 81 8.38 1.50 12.15
CA LEU A 81 7.53 2.23 13.10
C LEU A 81 8.16 2.36 14.50
N ILE A 82 9.04 1.45 14.90
CA ILE A 82 9.73 1.52 16.21
C ILE A 82 10.80 2.63 16.22
N THR A 83 11.40 2.93 15.07
CA THR A 83 12.42 3.99 14.94
C THR A 83 11.90 5.41 15.19
N ASP A 84 10.59 5.63 15.08
CA ASP A 84 9.99 6.98 15.13
C ASP A 84 9.36 7.34 16.49
N VAL A 85 9.43 6.45 17.50
CA VAL A 85 8.76 6.66 18.80
C VAL A 85 9.65 7.39 19.82
N GLU A 86 9.86 8.68 19.60
CA GLU A 86 9.87 9.69 20.69
C GLU A 86 8.64 10.62 20.53
N GLY A 87 7.44 10.04 20.40
CA GLY A 87 6.22 10.82 20.20
C GLY A 87 4.95 10.02 20.50
N ASP A 88 4.16 10.54 21.42
CA ASP A 88 2.85 10.05 21.86
C ASP A 88 1.80 10.11 20.74
N ALA A 89 1.21 8.97 20.37
CA ALA A 89 -0.19 8.91 19.92
C ALA A 89 -0.73 7.48 19.89
N ASN A 90 -1.62 7.19 20.83
CA ASN A 90 -2.60 6.12 20.76
C ASN A 90 -3.57 6.40 19.58
N ASN A 91 -3.19 6.08 18.34
CA ASN A 91 -4.14 6.07 17.24
C ASN A 91 -4.79 4.68 17.13
N ASP A 92 -5.87 4.50 17.88
CA ASP A 92 -6.76 3.35 17.76
C ASP A 92 -7.52 3.42 16.42
N PHE A 93 -6.92 2.87 15.36
CA PHE A 93 -7.56 2.68 14.06
C PHE A 93 -8.39 1.38 13.98
N SER A 94 -8.68 0.72 15.11
CA SER A 94 -9.54 -0.48 15.19
C SER A 94 -10.93 -0.29 14.55
N ASN A 95 -11.32 0.96 14.29
CA ASN A 95 -12.56 1.32 13.60
C ASN A 95 -12.41 1.74 12.13
N THR A 96 -11.28 1.44 11.48
CA THR A 96 -11.17 1.66 10.02
C THR A 96 -11.85 0.51 9.29
N ILE A 97 -13.13 0.74 8.94
CA ILE A 97 -13.70 0.17 7.72
C ILE A 97 -12.68 0.50 6.62
N THR A 98 -11.87 -0.48 6.22
CA THR A 98 -10.95 -0.28 5.10
C THR A 98 -11.78 -0.32 3.82
N ILE A 99 -11.29 0.27 2.73
CA ILE A 99 -11.94 0.14 1.40
C ILE A 99 -12.10 -1.35 1.01
N LEU A 100 -11.31 -2.23 1.62
CA LEU A 100 -11.35 -3.69 1.48
C LEU A 100 -12.47 -4.37 2.30
N ASP A 101 -13.13 -3.65 3.20
CA ASP A 101 -14.22 -4.15 4.06
C ASP A 101 -15.61 -3.73 3.57
N ASN A 102 -15.69 -2.83 2.59
CA ASN A 102 -16.95 -2.45 1.96
C ASN A 102 -17.36 -3.50 0.92
N ASP A 103 -17.96 -4.61 1.39
CA ASP A 103 -18.70 -5.57 0.56
C ASP A 103 -20.15 -5.10 0.28
N ASP A 104 -20.48 -3.84 0.59
CA ASP A 104 -21.83 -3.32 0.38
C ASP A 104 -22.02 -2.88 -1.08
N ASP A 105 -22.86 -3.66 -1.77
CA ASP A 105 -23.65 -3.31 -2.95
C ASP A 105 -24.50 -2.04 -2.70
N GLU A 106 -23.88 -0.88 -2.48
CA GLU A 106 -24.61 0.38 -2.40
C GLU A 106 -25.08 0.77 -3.80
N GLU A 107 -26.29 0.29 -4.11
CA GLU A 107 -27.10 0.65 -5.27
C GLU A 107 -26.96 2.14 -5.60
N ASP A 108 -26.38 2.37 -6.78
CA ASP A 108 -26.38 3.61 -7.56
C ASP A 108 -27.62 4.49 -7.34
N LYS A 109 -27.57 5.44 -6.39
CA LYS A 109 -28.54 6.54 -6.34
C LYS A 109 -27.95 7.84 -5.81
N GLN A 110 -27.07 8.50 -6.56
CA GLN A 110 -26.98 9.96 -6.41
C GLN A 110 -26.60 10.70 -7.70
N GLU A 111 -27.22 11.87 -7.83
CA GLU A 111 -27.43 12.71 -9.01
C GLU A 111 -26.14 13.20 -9.68
N PHE A 112 -26.14 13.20 -11.02
CA PHE A 112 -25.05 13.69 -11.87
C PHE A 112 -24.81 15.18 -11.57
N LEU A 113 -23.75 15.52 -10.83
CA LEU A 113 -23.44 16.92 -10.52
C LEU A 113 -23.10 17.68 -11.81
N GLU A 114 -24.00 18.55 -12.27
CA GLU A 114 -23.83 19.41 -13.47
C GLU A 114 -22.48 20.12 -13.45
N GLN A 115 -21.63 19.81 -14.45
CA GLN A 115 -20.34 20.47 -14.64
C GLN A 115 -20.54 21.99 -14.71
N PRO A 116 -19.86 22.81 -13.89
CA PRO A 116 -19.78 24.23 -14.16
C PRO A 116 -18.98 24.36 -15.46
N GLU A 117 -19.57 24.97 -16.49
CA GLU A 117 -19.03 25.04 -17.85
C GLU A 117 -17.68 25.78 -17.99
N ASP A 118 -17.03 26.19 -16.88
CA ASP A 118 -15.99 27.22 -16.93
C ASP A 118 -14.79 27.05 -15.96
N ASP A 119 -14.62 25.90 -15.29
CA ASP A 119 -13.46 25.69 -14.40
C ASP A 119 -12.73 24.37 -14.70
N ASP A 120 -11.74 24.47 -15.60
CA ASP A 120 -11.01 23.35 -16.21
C ASP A 120 -10.15 22.52 -15.21
N ASP A 121 -10.03 22.95 -13.95
CA ASP A 121 -9.11 22.38 -12.94
C ASP A 121 -9.82 21.57 -11.84
N TYR A 122 -11.09 21.17 -12.04
CA TYR A 122 -11.74 20.18 -11.18
C TYR A 122 -11.76 18.80 -11.81
N VAL A 123 -11.47 17.79 -11.00
CA VAL A 123 -11.63 16.38 -11.36
C VAL A 123 -12.62 15.73 -10.39
N LEU A 124 -13.37 14.75 -10.87
CA LEU A 124 -14.20 13.90 -10.02
C LEU A 124 -13.33 12.84 -9.37
N ASP A 125 -13.31 12.79 -8.04
CA ASP A 125 -12.73 11.71 -7.27
C ASP A 125 -13.48 10.40 -7.62
N PRO A 126 -12.79 9.34 -8.08
CA PRO A 126 -13.45 8.10 -8.50
C PRO A 126 -14.12 7.36 -7.33
N THR A 127 -13.65 7.56 -6.11
CA THR A 127 -14.10 6.87 -4.90
C THR A 127 -15.23 7.62 -4.22
N THR A 128 -15.05 8.93 -4.01
CA THR A 128 -16.05 9.75 -3.30
C THR A 128 -17.06 10.38 -4.25
N ARG A 129 -16.83 10.34 -5.58
CA ARG A 129 -17.56 11.07 -6.62
C ARG A 129 -17.70 12.58 -6.30
N THR A 130 -16.82 13.12 -5.45
CA THR A 130 -16.73 14.56 -5.11
C THR A 130 -15.78 15.29 -6.05
N ARG A 131 -15.87 16.63 -6.09
CA ARG A 131 -15.00 17.46 -6.93
C ARG A 131 -13.73 17.83 -6.17
N VAL A 132 -12.58 17.53 -6.76
CA VAL A 132 -11.26 17.84 -6.22
C VAL A 132 -10.58 18.88 -7.11
N ARG A 133 -9.98 19.91 -6.49
CA ARG A 133 -9.14 20.89 -7.19
C ARG A 133 -7.74 20.31 -7.35
N ILE A 134 -7.31 20.12 -8.59
CA ILE A 134 -6.00 19.51 -8.89
C ILE A 134 -4.84 20.52 -8.87
N ASN A 135 -5.14 21.81 -8.78
CA ASN A 135 -4.15 22.90 -8.69
C ASN A 135 -3.79 23.26 -7.25
N GLN A 136 -4.29 22.50 -6.28
CA GLN A 136 -4.01 22.67 -4.86
C GLN A 136 -3.20 21.47 -4.37
N ALA A 137 -1.95 21.71 -3.97
CA ALA A 137 -1.08 20.68 -3.43
C ALA A 137 -1.68 20.06 -2.16
N VAL A 138 -1.46 18.76 -1.99
CA VAL A 138 -1.91 18.02 -0.81
C VAL A 138 -0.88 18.17 0.30
N ASN A 139 -1.33 18.33 1.56
CA ASN A 139 -0.41 18.21 2.69
C ASN A 139 -0.06 16.73 2.87
N MET A 140 1.21 16.38 2.66
CA MET A 140 1.70 14.99 2.73
C MET A 140 2.33 14.62 4.06
N GLU A 141 2.33 15.54 5.02
CA GLU A 141 2.84 15.28 6.37
C GLU A 141 2.13 14.06 6.98
N ASP A 142 2.95 13.11 7.42
CA ASP A 142 2.57 11.85 8.04
C ASP A 142 1.70 10.90 7.17
N ILE A 143 1.57 11.13 5.86
CA ILE A 143 0.75 10.26 5.00
C ILE A 143 1.41 8.89 4.86
N ILE A 144 2.73 8.85 4.66
CA ILE A 144 3.44 7.59 4.42
C ILE A 144 3.42 6.69 5.66
N GLU A 145 3.55 7.26 6.86
CA GLU A 145 3.43 6.59 8.15
C GLU A 145 2.03 6.02 8.33
N LYS A 146 0.98 6.80 8.03
CA LYS A 146 -0.42 6.32 8.06
C LYS A 146 -0.63 5.17 7.09
N VAL A 147 -0.07 5.24 5.88
CA VAL A 147 -0.16 4.15 4.91
C VAL A 147 0.55 2.90 5.45
N LYS A 148 1.74 3.04 6.05
CA LYS A 148 2.46 1.93 6.69
C LYS A 148 1.65 1.30 7.81
N GLU A 149 1.05 2.09 8.69
CA GLU A 149 0.19 1.60 9.78
C GLU A 149 -1.03 0.85 9.26
N ILE A 150 -1.74 1.40 8.26
CA ILE A 150 -2.91 0.76 7.64
C ILE A 150 -2.52 -0.57 7.00
N ILE A 151 -1.41 -0.61 6.27
CA ILE A 151 -0.90 -1.84 5.65
C ILE A 151 -0.56 -2.87 6.74
N LEU A 152 0.14 -2.48 7.79
CA LEU A 152 0.51 -3.38 8.88
C LEU A 152 -0.73 -3.95 9.57
N GLN A 153 -1.75 -3.12 9.81
CA GLN A 153 -3.03 -3.56 10.37
C GLN A 153 -3.74 -4.53 9.42
N ALA A 154 -3.78 -4.25 8.12
CA ALA A 154 -4.35 -5.15 7.11
C ALA A 154 -3.61 -6.49 7.07
N LEU A 155 -2.27 -6.49 7.13
CA LEU A 155 -1.47 -7.72 7.21
C LEU A 155 -1.77 -8.51 8.49
N HIS A 156 -2.05 -7.85 9.61
CA HIS A 156 -2.47 -8.51 10.84
C HIS A 156 -3.90 -9.08 10.74
N LYS A 157 -4.83 -8.33 10.16
CA LYS A 157 -6.23 -8.72 10.00
C LYS A 157 -6.40 -9.88 9.02
N TYR A 158 -5.91 -9.74 7.79
CA TYR A 158 -6.10 -10.73 6.72
C TYR A 158 -5.11 -11.89 6.83
N TRP A 159 -3.91 -11.67 7.39
CA TRP A 159 -2.90 -12.72 7.57
C TRP A 159 -2.67 -13.08 9.04
N ASN A 160 -3.76 -13.40 9.74
CA ASN A 160 -3.75 -13.94 11.10
C ASN A 160 -3.69 -15.49 11.11
N VAL A 161 -2.77 -16.07 10.34
CA VAL A 161 -2.59 -17.52 10.35
C VAL A 161 -1.92 -17.91 11.67
N PRO A 162 -2.53 -18.82 12.47
CA PRO A 162 -1.89 -19.29 13.70
C PRO A 162 -0.50 -19.83 13.40
N SER A 163 0.49 -19.36 14.17
CA SER A 163 1.90 -19.74 13.96
C SER A 163 2.06 -21.26 13.90
N ASP A 164 1.31 -22.02 14.70
CA ASP A 164 1.40 -23.48 14.74
C ASP A 164 0.94 -24.15 13.43
N ILE A 165 -0.07 -23.60 12.76
CA ILE A 165 -0.56 -24.12 11.47
C ILE A 165 0.48 -23.86 10.37
N ALA A 166 1.00 -22.63 10.31
CA ALA A 166 2.00 -22.28 9.32
C ALA A 166 3.31 -23.05 9.52
N LEU A 167 3.72 -23.26 10.78
CA LEU A 167 4.89 -24.04 11.11
C LEU A 167 4.72 -25.53 10.79
N LYS A 168 3.55 -26.12 11.04
CA LYS A 168 3.23 -27.48 10.60
C LYS A 168 3.25 -27.59 9.07
N ALA A 169 2.63 -26.65 8.37
CA ALA A 169 2.64 -26.62 6.91
C ALA A 169 4.06 -26.54 6.34
N ALA A 170 4.92 -25.70 6.94
CA ALA A 170 6.33 -25.61 6.55
C ALA A 170 7.13 -26.88 6.87
N PHE A 171 6.90 -27.51 8.02
CA PHE A 171 7.58 -28.75 8.38
C PHE A 171 7.19 -29.93 7.47
N LEU A 172 5.91 -29.99 7.06
CA LEU A 172 5.39 -31.04 6.18
C LEU A 172 5.69 -30.77 4.70
N ASP A 173 6.03 -29.54 4.31
CA ASP A 173 6.43 -29.23 2.94
C ASP A 173 7.86 -29.74 2.68
N PRO A 174 8.05 -30.68 1.73
CA PRO A 174 9.38 -31.20 1.39
C PRO A 174 10.39 -30.12 0.98
N ARG A 175 9.93 -28.97 0.48
CA ARG A 175 10.76 -27.84 0.04
C ARG A 175 11.20 -26.94 1.19
N PHE A 176 10.53 -26.98 2.35
CA PHE A 176 10.75 -26.09 3.50
C PHE A 176 11.07 -26.84 4.80
N LYS A 177 11.43 -28.12 4.68
CA LYS A 177 11.68 -29.04 5.81
C LYS A 177 12.80 -28.59 6.74
N ASP A 178 13.71 -27.75 6.27
CA ASP A 178 14.83 -27.21 7.04
C ASP A 178 14.41 -26.09 8.01
N LEU A 179 13.22 -25.50 7.82
CA LEU A 179 12.64 -24.45 8.66
C LEU A 179 13.63 -23.33 8.98
N THR A 180 14.38 -22.86 7.97
CA THR A 180 15.40 -21.81 8.14
C THR A 180 14.86 -20.57 8.85
N PHE A 181 13.64 -20.16 8.53
CA PHE A 181 12.95 -19.03 9.14
C PHE A 181 12.48 -19.27 10.59
N ALA A 182 12.42 -20.52 11.05
CA ALA A 182 11.86 -20.91 12.35
C ALA A 182 12.74 -21.94 13.07
N ARG A 183 14.06 -21.83 12.93
CA ARG A 183 15.03 -22.80 13.48
C ARG A 183 14.88 -22.97 14.99
N SER A 184 14.61 -21.89 15.72
CA SER A 184 14.37 -21.90 17.18
C SER A 184 13.06 -22.59 17.57
N LYS A 185 12.10 -22.73 16.65
CA LYS A 185 10.77 -23.32 16.88
C LYS A 185 10.70 -24.79 16.43
N LYS A 186 11.77 -25.35 15.85
CA LYS A 186 11.79 -26.70 15.30
C LYS A 186 11.35 -27.78 16.30
N ASP A 187 11.89 -27.77 17.51
CA ASP A 187 11.56 -28.76 18.55
C ASP A 187 10.10 -28.66 19.00
N ARG A 188 9.56 -27.44 19.02
CA ARG A 188 8.14 -27.19 19.33
C ARG A 188 7.24 -27.85 18.28
N ILE A 189 7.60 -27.75 17.00
CA ILE A 189 6.80 -28.30 15.90
C ILE A 189 6.82 -29.83 15.91
N ILE A 190 7.97 -30.43 16.17
CA ILE A 190 8.09 -31.89 16.30
C ILE A 190 7.14 -32.39 17.40
N ARG A 191 7.10 -31.73 18.56
CA ARG A 191 6.17 -32.07 19.64
C ARG A 191 4.71 -31.92 19.21
N LEU A 192 4.35 -30.80 18.59
CA LEU A 192 2.99 -30.56 18.10
C LEU A 192 2.50 -31.65 17.14
N ILE A 193 3.36 -32.13 16.24
CA ILE A 193 3.03 -33.19 15.29
C ILE A 193 2.97 -34.56 15.99
N GLN A 194 3.88 -34.83 16.93
CA GLN A 194 3.85 -36.06 17.71
C GLN A 194 2.58 -36.18 18.55
N ASP A 195 2.15 -35.08 19.18
CA ASP A 195 0.92 -35.05 19.99
C ASP A 195 -0.32 -35.32 19.13
N GLU A 196 -0.39 -34.81 17.89
CA GLU A 196 -1.48 -35.09 16.96
C GLU A 196 -1.48 -36.52 16.40
N LEU A 197 -0.29 -37.11 16.20
CA LEU A 197 -0.18 -38.50 15.70
C LEU A 197 -0.48 -39.54 16.77
N ASN A 198 -0.38 -39.17 18.05
CA ASN A 198 -0.62 -40.06 19.19
C ASN A 198 -2.06 -39.97 19.73
N GLN A 199 -2.95 -39.19 19.09
CA GLN A 199 -4.39 -39.15 19.36
C GLN A 199 -5.14 -40.16 18.49
#